data_AF-A0A960B2R7-F1
#
_entry.id   AF-A0A960B2R7-F1
#
_cell.length_a   1.000
_cell.length_b   1.000
_cell.length_c   1.000
_cell.angle_alpha   90.00
_cell.angle_beta   90.00
_cell.angle_gamma   90.00
#
_symmetry.space_group_name_H-M   'P 1'
#
loop_
_entity.id
_entity.type
_entity.pdbx_description
1 polymer ?
#
loop_
_entity_poly.entity_id
_entity_poly.type
_entity_poly.pdbx_seq_one_letter_code
_entity_poly.pdbx_strand_id
1 'polypeptide(L)' 'MDTVAVAEGDPGKEQPWADLGLKDDEYARIREILGRRPTSSELAMYSVMWS' A
#
# COMPACT_ATOMS: atom_id res chain seq x y z
N MET A 1 -0.40 -8.95 -12.28
CA MET A 1 -0.69 -9.29 -10.87
C MET A 1 0.39 -8.66 -10.02
N ASP A 2 0.02 -7.89 -9.00
CA ASP A 2 0.99 -7.22 -8.12
C ASP A 2 1.34 -8.14 -6.94
N THR A 3 2.49 -8.79 -7.00
CA THR A 3 2.93 -9.77 -6.00
C THR A 3 3.89 -9.14 -5.00
N VAL A 4 4.14 -9.83 -3.89
CA VAL A 4 5.12 -9.40 -2.88
C VAL A 4 6.51 -9.16 -3.49
N ALA A 5 7.00 -10.08 -4.32
CA ALA A 5 8.29 -9.95 -4.97
C ALA A 5 8.38 -8.74 -5.91
N VAL A 6 7.27 -8.40 -6.61
CA VAL A 6 7.23 -7.17 -7.41
C VAL A 6 7.31 -5.97 -6.48
N ALA A 7 6.50 -5.93 -5.42
CA ALA A 7 6.47 -4.84 -4.45
C ALA A 7 7.79 -4.56 -3.73
N GLU A 8 8.61 -5.59 -3.53
CA GLU A 8 9.99 -5.43 -3.03
C GLU A 8 10.93 -4.84 -4.09
N GLY A 9 10.73 -5.19 -5.37
CA GLY A 9 11.58 -4.76 -6.48
C GLY A 9 11.29 -3.35 -7.02
N ASP A 10 10.12 -2.78 -6.75
CA ASP A 10 9.71 -1.45 -7.22
C ASP A 10 9.09 -0.56 -6.10
N PRO A 11 9.82 -0.27 -5.01
CA PRO A 11 9.28 0.41 -3.82
C PRO A 11 8.78 1.84 -4.06
N GLY A 12 9.14 2.46 -5.18
CA GLY A 12 8.73 3.80 -5.59
C GLY A 12 7.56 3.83 -6.58
N LYS A 13 6.98 2.68 -6.93
CA LYS A 13 5.82 2.64 -7.83
C LYS A 13 4.66 3.39 -7.20
N GLU A 14 4.09 4.32 -7.98
CA GLU A 14 2.92 5.09 -7.57
C GLU A 14 1.71 4.17 -7.35
N GLN A 15 0.92 4.48 -6.32
CA GLN A 15 -0.24 3.68 -5.92
C GLN A 15 -1.42 4.61 -5.65
N PRO A 16 -2.66 4.22 -6.03
CA PRO A 16 -3.85 5.05 -5.89
C PRO A 16 -4.40 5.01 -4.45
N TRP A 17 -3.55 5.17 -3.43
CA TRP A 17 -3.97 5.09 -2.02
C TRP A 17 -4.93 6.23 -1.64
N ALA A 18 -4.74 7.42 -2.19
CA ALA A 18 -5.60 8.58 -1.94
C ALA A 18 -7.01 8.37 -2.52
N ASP A 19 -7.10 7.77 -3.71
CA ASP A 19 -8.38 7.42 -4.34
C ASP A 19 -9.14 6.32 -3.55
N LEU A 20 -8.42 5.53 -2.75
CA LEU A 20 -8.98 4.54 -1.83
C LEU A 20 -9.38 5.13 -0.47
N GLY A 21 -9.22 6.44 -0.27
CA GLY A 21 -9.62 7.15 0.95
C GLY A 21 -8.57 7.16 2.07
N LEU A 22 -7.36 6.63 1.82
CA LEU A 22 -6.28 6.69 2.79
C LEU A 22 -5.67 8.10 2.84
N LYS A 23 -5.25 8.52 4.03
CA LYS A 23 -4.41 9.69 4.24
C LYS A 23 -2.93 9.34 4.05
N ASP A 24 -2.09 10.37 3.89
CA ASP A 24 -0.63 10.22 3.75
C ASP A 24 0.00 9.43 4.90
N ASP A 25 -0.41 9.70 6.14
CA ASP A 25 0.11 9.04 7.34
C ASP A 25 -0.34 7.59 7.46
N GLU A 26 -1.56 7.27 7.03
CA GLU A 26 -2.07 5.91 6.95
C GLU A 26 -1.29 5.09 5.92
N TYR A 27 -1.05 5.65 4.73
CA TYR A 27 -0.22 5.01 3.71
C TYR A 27 1.22 4.80 4.18
N ALA A 28 1.83 5.82 4.81
CA ALA A 28 3.16 5.70 5.40
C ALA A 28 3.22 4.59 6.46
N ARG A 29 2.22 4.51 7.34
CA ARG A 29 2.13 3.48 8.37
C ARG A 29 1.99 2.07 7.81
N ILE A 30 1.25 1.89 6.72
CA ILE A 30 1.17 0.60 6.01
C ILE A 30 2.55 0.18 5.51
N ARG A 31 3.32 1.11 4.93
CA ARG A 31 4.69 0.84 4.46
C ARG A 31 5.63 0.48 5.61
N GLU A 32 5.49 1.14 6.76
CA GLU A 32 6.25 0.82 7.96
C GLU A 32 5.93 -0.59 8.50
N ILE A 33 4.65 -0.96 8.56
CA ILE A 33 4.21 -2.29 9.01
C ILE A 33 4.75 -3.40 8.10
N LEU A 34 4.71 -3.19 6.79
CA LEU A 34 5.12 -4.19 5.81
C LEU A 34 6.62 -4.20 5.52
N GLY A 35 7.34 -3.11 5.84
CA GLY A 35 8.75 -2.92 5.48
C GLY A 35 9.00 -2.72 3.98
N ARG A 36 7.94 -2.55 3.18
CA ARG A 36 7.95 -2.35 1.72
C ARG A 36 6.68 -1.63 1.30
N ARG A 37 6.53 -1.31 0.00
CA ARG A 37 5.21 -0.89 -0.48
C ARG A 37 4.21 -2.07 -0.39
N PRO A 38 2.93 -1.82 -0.10
CA PRO A 38 1.91 -2.87 -0.17
C PRO A 38 1.73 -3.33 -1.62
N THR A 39 1.21 -4.54 -1.80
CA THR A 39 0.61 -4.96 -3.06
C THR A 39 -0.74 -4.27 -3.26
N SER A 40 -1.26 -4.27 -4.49
CA SER A 40 -2.57 -3.69 -4.79
C SER A 40 -3.70 -4.31 -3.95
N SER A 41 -3.63 -5.62 -3.67
CA SER A 41 -4.61 -6.31 -2.82
C SER A 41 -4.46 -5.95 -1.34
N GLU A 42 -3.23 -5.93 -0.81
CA GLU A 42 -2.99 -5.50 0.58
C GLU A 42 -3.46 -4.05 0.79
N LEU A 43 -3.15 -3.16 -0.14
CA LEU A 43 -3.54 -1.75 -0.07
C LEU A 43 -5.06 -1.60 0.00
N ALA A 44 -5.81 -2.31 -0.86
CA ALA A 44 -7.27 -2.32 -0.82
C ALA A 44 -7.84 -2.91 0.47
N MET A 45 -7.20 -3.94 1.04
CA MET A 45 -7.63 -4.51 2.33
C MET A 45 -7.43 -3.50 3.48
N TYR A 46 -6.28 -2.82 3.54
CA TYR A 46 -6.04 -1.80 4.55
C TYR A 46 -6.98 -0.59 4.41
N SER A 47 -7.25 -0.13 3.18
CA SER A 47 -8.16 1.00 2.96
C SER A 47 -9.58 0.72 3.45
N VAL A 48 -10.07 -0.51 3.31
CA VAL A 48 -11.37 -0.91 3.87
C VAL A 48 -11.35 -0.99 5.40
N MET A 49 -10.27 -1.51 5.98
CA MET A 49 -10.17 -1.68 7.44
C MET A 49 -10.03 -0.35 8.20
N TRP A 50 -9.44 0.67 7.58
CA TRP A 50 -9.09 1.94 8.23
C TRP A 50 -9.95 3.13 7.78
N SER A 51 -10.94 2.89 6.90
CA SER A 51 -11.96 3.88 6.50
C SER A 51 -13.02 4.14 7.57
#